data_AF-A0A430Q7K3-F1
#
_entry.id   AF-A0A430Q7K3-F1
#
_cell.length_a   1.000
_cell.length_b   1.000
_cell.length_c   1.000
_cell.angle_alpha   90.00
_cell.angle_beta   90.00
_cell.angle_gamma   90.00
#
_symmetry.space_group_name_H-M   'P 1'
#
loop_
_entity.id
_entity.type
_entity.pdbx_description
1 polymer ?
#
loop_
_entity_poly.entity_id
_entity_poly.type
_entity_poly.pdbx_seq_one_letter_code
_entity_poly.pdbx_strand_id
1 'polypeptide(L)' 'ACKAIGETCAKTIFDRCCDGTVCKLSAPFYGECVECLTSGNRCWKHSECCSGYCNWFTCRDL' A
#
# COMPACT_ATOMS: atom_id res chain seq x y z
N ALA A 1 6.61 -10.01 -13.71
CA ALA A 1 6.66 -8.54 -13.86
C ALA A 1 6.08 -7.92 -12.60
N CYS A 2 6.59 -6.77 -12.16
CA CYS A 2 6.01 -5.98 -11.07
C CYS A 2 5.36 -4.72 -11.66
N LYS A 3 4.53 -4.05 -10.85
CA LYS A 3 3.83 -2.82 -11.21
C LYS A 3 4.64 -1.59 -10.77
N ALA A 4 4.89 -0.67 -11.69
CA ALA A 4 5.52 0.61 -11.40
C ALA A 4 4.59 1.51 -10.57
N ILE A 5 5.16 2.57 -9.98
CA ILE A 5 4.39 3.60 -9.29
C ILE A 5 3.35 4.18 -10.25
N GLY A 6 2.11 4.35 -9.77
CA GLY A 6 1.00 4.82 -10.58
C GLY A 6 0.24 3.73 -11.34
N GLU A 7 0.79 2.53 -11.45
CA GLU A 7 0.08 1.42 -12.09
C GLU A 7 -0.95 0.78 -11.16
N THR A 8 -2.02 0.26 -11.78
CA THR A 8 -3.08 -0.45 -11.08
C THR A 8 -2.58 -1.73 -10.44
N CYS A 9 -2.98 -1.95 -9.18
CA CYS A 9 -2.69 -3.15 -8.40
C CYS A 9 -3.95 -3.65 -7.66
N ALA A 10 -3.98 -4.94 -7.33
CA ALA A 10 -5.10 -5.57 -6.62
C ALA A 10 -4.76 -6.00 -5.18
N LYS A 11 -3.55 -5.67 -4.69
CA LYS A 11 -2.98 -6.12 -3.40
C LYS A 11 -3.09 -7.63 -3.19
N THR A 12 -2.89 -8.39 -4.27
CA THR A 12 -2.83 -9.87 -4.26
C THR A 12 -1.37 -10.33 -4.29
N ILE A 13 -1.12 -11.62 -4.05
CA ILE A 13 0.23 -12.21 -4.10
C ILE A 13 0.80 -12.18 -5.54
N PHE A 14 -0.09 -12.11 -6.53
CA PHE A 14 0.22 -12.10 -7.95
C PHE A 14 0.48 -10.68 -8.49
N ASP A 15 -0.16 -9.65 -7.92
CA ASP A 15 -0.01 -8.25 -8.31
C ASP A 15 0.85 -7.48 -7.29
N ARG A 16 2.17 -7.58 -7.46
CA ARG A 16 3.15 -6.88 -6.61
C ARG A 16 3.64 -5.60 -7.29
N CYS A 17 3.75 -4.55 -6.49
CA CYS A 17 4.43 -3.32 -6.91
C CYS A 17 5.96 -3.49 -6.87
N CYS A 18 6.69 -2.78 -7.72
CA CYS A 18 8.16 -2.86 -7.83
C CYS A 18 8.87 -2.19 -6.65
N ASP A 19 10.15 -2.53 -6.42
CA ASP A 19 11.07 -1.76 -5.57
C ASP A 19 10.59 -1.47 -4.13
N GLY A 20 9.79 -2.37 -3.56
CA GLY A 20 9.29 -2.23 -2.18
C GLY A 20 8.15 -1.22 -2.04
N THR A 21 7.63 -0.68 -3.15
CA THR A 21 6.41 0.14 -3.16
C THR A 21 5.20 -0.68 -2.76
N VAL A 22 4.14 0.01 -2.35
CA VAL A 22 2.97 -0.59 -1.70
C VAL A 22 1.70 -0.31 -2.49
N CYS A 23 0.81 -1.30 -2.52
CA CYS A 23 -0.49 -1.13 -3.16
C CYS A 23 -1.44 -0.38 -2.22
N LYS A 24 -1.81 0.85 -2.60
CA LYS A 24 -2.85 1.65 -1.96
C LYS A 24 -4.20 1.28 -2.56
N LEU A 25 -4.98 0.50 -1.81
CA LEU A 25 -6.32 0.12 -2.22
C LEU A 25 -7.27 1.31 -2.11
N SER A 26 -7.92 1.64 -3.23
CA SER A 26 -9.01 2.63 -3.28
C SER A 26 -10.39 1.95 -3.28
N ALA A 27 -10.44 0.68 -3.68
CA ALA A 27 -11.63 -0.17 -3.66
C ALA A 27 -11.24 -1.65 -3.47
N PRO A 28 -12.19 -2.58 -3.22
CA PRO A 28 -11.89 -4.00 -3.16
C PRO A 28 -11.18 -4.49 -4.43
N PHE A 29 -9.99 -5.07 -4.27
CA PHE A 29 -9.13 -5.56 -5.36
C PHE A 29 -8.72 -4.52 -6.40
N TYR A 30 -8.83 -3.22 -6.08
CA TYR A 30 -8.42 -2.14 -6.97
C TYR A 30 -7.69 -1.04 -6.20
N GLY A 31 -6.52 -0.70 -6.68
CA GLY A 31 -5.64 0.28 -6.07
C GLY A 31 -4.52 0.68 -7.01
N GLU A 32 -3.59 1.45 -6.47
CA GLU A 32 -2.47 2.02 -7.20
C GLU A 32 -1.17 1.79 -6.41
N CYS A 33 -0.09 1.53 -7.12
CA CYS A 33 1.23 1.41 -6.50
C CYS A 33 1.76 2.80 -6.12
N VAL A 34 2.08 2.97 -4.83
CA VAL A 34 2.62 4.21 -4.25
C VAL A 34 3.87 3.89 -3.43
N GLU A 35 4.71 4.88 -3.17
CA GLU A 35 5.92 4.69 -2.35
C GLU A 35 5.58 4.23 -0.92
N CYS A 36 4.61 4.88 -0.28
CA CYS A 36 4.13 4.54 1.05
C CYS A 36 2.66 4.96 1.25
N LEU A 37 2.02 4.38 2.26
CA LEU A 37 0.63 4.66 2.63
C LEU A 37 0.57 5.83 3.61
N THR A 38 -0.24 6.84 3.29
CA THR A 38 -0.53 7.95 4.21
C THR A 38 -1.58 7.56 5.27
N SER A 39 -1.73 8.38 6.29
CA SER A 39 -2.75 8.22 7.33
C SER A 39 -4.16 7.94 6.78
N GLY A 40 -4.88 7.03 7.42
CA GLY A 40 -6.21 6.58 7.01
C GLY A 40 -6.22 5.45 5.96
N ASN A 41 -5.10 5.16 5.29
CA ASN A 41 -5.02 4.03 4.36
C ASN A 41 -4.90 2.68 5.07
N ARG A 42 -5.41 1.64 4.41
CA ARG A 42 -5.36 0.26 4.93
C ARG A 42 -3.96 -0.35 4.80
N CYS A 43 -3.39 -0.75 5.93
CA CYS A 43 -2.08 -1.38 6.03
C CYS A 43 -2.15 -2.76 6.69
N TRP A 44 -1.15 -3.59 6.41
CA TRP A 44 -0.87 -4.88 7.07
C TRP A 44 0.42 -4.83 7.89
N LYS A 45 1.40 -4.04 7.45
CA LYS A 45 2.70 -3.88 8.09
C LYS A 45 3.00 -2.41 8.36
N HIS A 46 3.74 -2.17 9.43
CA HIS A 46 4.22 -0.85 9.83
C HIS A 46 5.06 -0.18 8.73
N SER A 47 5.89 -0.96 8.04
CA SER A 47 6.73 -0.50 6.93
C SER A 47 5.96 -0.05 5.69
N GLU A 48 4.66 -0.34 5.58
CA GLU A 48 3.85 0.17 4.46
C GLU A 48 3.45 1.63 4.68
N CYS A 49 3.39 2.10 5.92
CA CYS A 49 2.96 3.45 6.25
C CYS A 49 4.14 4.42 6.19
N CYS A 50 3.92 5.62 5.63
CA CYS A 50 4.94 6.67 5.62
C CYS A 50 5.35 7.09 7.04
N SER A 51 4.43 7.02 8.00
CA SER A 51 4.68 7.25 9.43
C SER A 51 5.41 6.10 10.11
N GLY A 52 5.58 4.95 9.44
CA GLY A 52 6.06 3.71 10.05
C GLY A 52 5.09 3.10 11.06
N TYR A 53 3.84 3.57 11.14
CA TYR A 53 2.89 3.15 12.17
C TYR A 53 1.57 2.66 11.59
N CYS A 54 1.36 1.33 11.70
CA CYS A 54 0.15 0.65 11.25
C CYS A 54 -0.61 0.11 12.46
N ASN A 55 -1.75 0.71 12.78
CA ASN A 55 -2.54 0.33 13.95
C ASN A 55 -4.01 0.11 13.55
N TRP A 56 -4.61 -1.00 14.02
CA TRP A 56 -5.98 -1.41 13.63
C TRP A 56 -6.18 -1.51 12.11
N PHE A 57 -5.18 -2.05 11.39
CA PHE A 57 -5.16 -2.16 9.93
C PHE A 57 -5.28 -0.82 9.19
N THR A 58 -4.87 0.27 9.83
CA THR A 58 -4.93 1.62 9.27
C THR A 58 -3.65 2.37 9.62
N CYS A 59 -3.04 3.05 8.64
CA CYS A 59 -1.90 3.91 8.89
C CYS A 59 -2.35 5.08 9.76
N ARG A 60 -1.55 5.43 10.76
CA ARG A 60 -1.79 6.57 11.63
C ARG A 60 -0.54 7.42 11.73
N ASP A 61 -0.74 8.73 11.81
CA ASP A 61 0.31 9.64 12.20
C ASP A 61 0.54 9.52 13.71
N LEU A 62 1.79 9.72 14.13
CA LEU A 62 2.21 9.78 15.54
C LEU A 62 2.42 11.24 15.95
#